data_AF-A0A970DVH3-F1
#
_entry.id   AF-A0A970DVH3-F1
#
_cell.length_a   1.000
_cell.length_b   1.000
_cell.length_c   1.000
_cell.angle_alpha   90.00
_cell.angle_beta   90.00
_cell.angle_gamma   90.00
#
_symmetry.space_group_name_H-M   'P 1'
#
loop_
_entity.id
_entity.type
_entity.pdbx_description
1 polymer ?
#
loop_
_entity_poly.entity_id
_entity_poly.type
_entity_poly.pdbx_seq_one_letter_code
_entity_poly.pdbx_strand_id
1 'polypeptide(L)'
;MKKILICLAVGLFLIAGIVPAACGALTAEEIIRRRDDNEYFDSAKVEAEMIIINRNRQIVKTMTSYAQGDNGLVVFTNPRDRGAKFLKRGDDLWMFFPDA
;
A
#
# COMPACT_ATOMS: atom_id res chain seq x y z
N MET A 1 -0.62 53.83 -26.73
CA MET A 1 -0.64 53.15 -25.40
C MET A 1 -1.90 52.32 -25.18
N LYS A 2 -3.13 52.85 -25.37
CA LYS A 2 -4.39 52.08 -25.25
C LYS A 2 -4.45 50.79 -26.09
N LYS A 3 -4.00 50.83 -27.35
CA LYS A 3 -3.98 49.66 -28.24
C LYS A 3 -3.04 48.54 -27.76
N ILE A 4 -1.88 48.92 -27.21
CA ILE A 4 -0.90 47.99 -26.62
C ILE A 4 -1.46 47.36 -25.33
N LEU A 5 -2.15 48.14 -24.49
CA LEU A 5 -2.86 47.63 -23.31
C LEU A 5 -3.97 46.63 -23.68
N ILE A 6 -4.72 46.89 -24.75
CA ILE A 6 -5.78 45.99 -25.22
C ILE A 6 -5.16 44.69 -25.77
N CYS A 7 -4.08 44.77 -26.55
CA CYS A 7 -3.37 43.58 -27.03
C CYS A 7 -2.78 42.75 -25.88
N LEU A 8 -2.25 43.39 -24.84
CA LEU A 8 -1.77 42.71 -23.63
C LEU A 8 -2.90 42.05 -22.84
N ALA A 9 -4.04 42.72 -22.69
CA ALA A 9 -5.20 42.17 -22.01
C ALA A 9 -5.80 40.97 -22.75
N VAL A 10 -5.90 41.05 -24.08
CA VAL A 10 -6.37 39.94 -24.93
C VAL A 10 -5.37 38.78 -24.92
N GLY A 11 -4.06 39.06 -24.97
CA GLY A 11 -3.02 38.04 -24.84
C GLY A 11 -3.07 37.31 -23.50
N LEU A 12 -3.28 38.04 -22.40
CA LEU A 12 -3.42 37.46 -21.06
C LEU A 12 -4.68 36.60 -20.92
N PHE A 13 -5.78 37.01 -21.54
CA PHE A 13 -7.05 36.25 -21.57
C PHE A 13 -6.93 34.96 -22.39
N LEU A 14 -6.17 34.99 -23.50
CA LEU A 14 -5.86 33.81 -24.32
C LEU A 14 -4.94 32.82 -23.59
N ILE A 15 -3.96 33.30 -22.82
CA ILE A 15 -3.08 32.44 -22.01
C ILE A 15 -3.85 31.78 -20.86
N ALA A 16 -4.79 32.50 -20.23
CA ALA A 16 -5.63 31.94 -19.17
C ALA A 16 -6.62 30.86 -19.65
N GLY A 17 -7.03 30.89 -20.93
CA GLY A 17 -7.93 29.89 -21.53
C GLY A 17 -7.25 28.57 -21.95
N ILE A 18 -5.91 28.50 -21.92
CA ILE A 18 -5.12 27.33 -22.37
C ILE A 18 -4.55 26.54 -21.18
N VAL A 19 -5.08 26.73 -19.96
CA VAL A 19 -4.82 25.81 -18.86
C VAL A 19 -5.97 24.80 -18.82
N PRO A 20 -5.99 23.73 -19.64
CA PRO A 20 -6.89 22.63 -19.36
C PRO A 20 -6.48 22.10 -17.99
N ALA A 21 -7.46 22.02 -17.11
CA ALA A 21 -7.32 21.48 -15.78
C ALA A 21 -6.65 20.11 -15.83
N ALA A 22 -5.35 20.04 -15.55
CA ALA A 22 -4.63 18.81 -15.23
C ALA A 22 -5.03 18.26 -13.84
N CYS A 23 -6.28 18.48 -13.45
CA CYS A 23 -6.95 17.88 -12.29
C CYS A 23 -7.90 16.79 -12.77
N GLY A 24 -7.49 15.97 -13.74
CA GLY A 24 -8.17 14.71 -14.02
C GLY A 24 -7.86 13.75 -12.87
N ALA A 25 -8.89 13.11 -12.31
CA ALA A 25 -8.67 11.99 -11.41
C ALA A 25 -7.88 10.89 -12.15
N LEU A 26 -7.01 10.16 -11.45
CA LEU A 26 -6.31 9.01 -12.03
C LEU A 26 -7.33 8.03 -12.62
N THR A 27 -7.04 7.53 -13.81
CA THR A 27 -7.78 6.39 -14.37
C THR A 27 -7.53 5.14 -13.52
N ALA A 28 -8.45 4.17 -13.59
CA ALA A 28 -8.27 2.88 -12.91
C ALA A 28 -6.94 2.20 -13.30
N GLU A 29 -6.56 2.28 -14.58
CA GLU A 29 -5.31 1.73 -15.10
C GLU A 29 -4.07 2.37 -14.47
N GLU A 30 -4.07 3.70 -14.34
CA GLU A 30 -2.96 4.43 -13.71
C GLU A 30 -2.86 4.13 -12.21
N ILE A 31 -3.99 3.90 -11.53
CA ILE A 31 -4.01 3.49 -10.13
C ILE A 31 -3.37 2.11 -9.97
N ILE A 32 -3.76 1.14 -10.81
CA ILE A 32 -3.19 -0.21 -10.76
C ILE A 32 -1.70 -0.17 -11.08
N ARG A 33 -1.29 0.51 -12.16
CA ARG A 33 0.13 0.64 -12.52
C ARG A 33 0.95 1.23 -11.36
N ARG A 34 0.46 2.31 -10.74
CA ARG A 34 1.14 2.93 -9.61
C ARG A 34 1.19 2.01 -8.39
N ARG A 35 0.18 1.16 -8.16
CA ARG A 35 0.22 0.14 -7.10
C ARG A 35 1.31 -0.88 -7.39
N ASP A 36 1.30 -1.43 -8.59
CA ASP A 36 2.20 -2.51 -9.00
C ASP A 36 3.67 -2.03 -8.99
N ASP A 37 3.92 -0.79 -9.39
CA ASP A 37 5.25 -0.14 -9.26
C ASP A 37 5.74 -0.06 -7.80
N ASN A 38 4.82 -0.04 -6.83
CA ASN A 38 5.12 0.00 -5.39
C ASN A 38 5.01 -1.38 -4.70
N GLU A 39 4.63 -2.44 -5.41
CA GLU A 39 4.39 -3.76 -4.83
C GLU A 39 5.69 -4.51 -4.51
N TYR A 40 6.75 -4.26 -5.29
CA TYR A 40 7.99 -4.99 -5.17
C TYR A 40 8.93 -4.37 -4.13
N PHE A 41 9.28 -5.16 -3.12
CA PHE A 41 10.29 -4.84 -2.11
C PHE A 41 11.30 -5.99 -2.01
N ASP A 42 12.59 -5.68 -1.82
CA ASP A 42 13.63 -6.70 -1.66
C ASP A 42 13.47 -7.48 -0.36
N SER A 43 13.15 -6.75 0.71
CA SER A 43 12.82 -7.31 2.01
C SER A 43 11.88 -6.39 2.77
N ALA A 44 11.07 -6.95 3.65
CA ALA A 44 10.17 -6.20 4.50
C ALA A 44 10.14 -6.79 5.91
N LYS A 45 9.99 -5.91 6.90
CA LYS A 45 9.56 -6.25 8.26
C LYS A 45 8.25 -5.53 8.51
N VAL A 46 7.21 -6.26 8.91
CA VAL A 46 5.87 -5.70 9.15
C VAL A 46 5.40 -6.11 10.53
N GLU A 47 4.92 -5.14 11.31
CA GLU A 47 4.13 -5.39 12.51
C GLU A 47 2.66 -5.30 12.10
N ALA A 48 1.92 -6.40 12.30
CA ALA A 48 0.57 -6.53 11.78
C ALA A 48 -0.42 -6.94 12.87
N GLU A 49 -1.63 -6.38 12.76
CA GLU A 49 -2.80 -6.78 13.53
C GLU A 49 -3.85 -7.35 12.58
N MET A 50 -4.25 -8.60 12.80
CA MET A 50 -5.32 -9.27 12.07
C MET A 50 -6.55 -9.34 12.97
N ILE A 51 -7.56 -8.57 12.60
CA ILE A 51 -8.86 -8.52 13.26
C ILE A 51 -9.82 -9.44 12.51
N ILE A 52 -10.22 -10.55 13.14
CA ILE A 52 -11.16 -11.52 12.60
C ILE A 52 -12.52 -11.31 13.27
N ILE A 53 -13.52 -10.91 12.50
CA ILE A 53 -14.89 -10.68 12.97
C ILE A 53 -15.78 -11.85 12.53
N ASN A 54 -16.44 -12.50 13.50
CA ASN A 54 -17.41 -13.57 13.25
C ASN A 54 -18.66 -13.33 14.10
N ARG A 55 -19.72 -12.82 13.46
CA ARG A 55 -20.95 -12.35 14.12
C ARG A 55 -20.60 -11.35 15.24
N ASN A 56 -20.89 -11.71 16.50
CA ASN A 56 -20.64 -10.87 17.67
C ASN A 56 -19.28 -11.17 18.34
N ARG A 57 -18.41 -11.96 17.70
CA ARG A 57 -17.08 -12.29 18.22
C ARG A 57 -16.00 -11.59 17.41
N GLN A 58 -15.00 -11.06 18.09
CA GLN A 58 -13.80 -10.49 17.50
C GLN A 58 -12.58 -11.23 18.06
N ILE A 59 -11.69 -11.68 17.17
CA ILE A 59 -10.41 -12.26 17.52
C ILE A 59 -9.33 -11.36 16.94
N VAL A 60 -8.38 -10.95 17.78
CA VAL A 60 -7.24 -10.15 17.36
C VAL A 60 -5.98 -11.01 17.43
N LYS A 61 -5.30 -11.16 16.30
CA LYS A 61 -3.97 -11.76 16.22
C LYS A 61 -2.97 -10.65 15.93
N THR A 62 -1.89 -10.60 16.70
CA THR A 62 -0.78 -9.67 16.50
C THR A 62 0.44 -10.49 16.12
N MET A 63 1.20 -10.01 15.14
CA MET A 63 2.38 -10.72 14.65
C MET A 63 3.42 -9.77 14.09
N THR A 64 4.66 -10.23 14.05
CA THR A 64 5.71 -9.61 13.23
C THR A 64 6.00 -10.54 12.07
N SER A 65 5.92 -10.02 10.84
CA SER A 65 6.33 -10.75 9.65
C SER A 65 7.64 -10.19 9.08
N TYR A 66 8.40 -11.09 8.48
CA TYR A 66 9.61 -10.81 7.72
C TYR A 66 9.42 -11.43 6.35
N ALA A 67 9.71 -10.71 5.29
CA ALA A 67 9.65 -11.20 3.92
C ALA A 67 10.96 -10.88 3.20
N GLN A 68 11.45 -11.80 2.38
CA GLN A 68 12.62 -11.61 1.53
C GLN A 68 12.51 -12.51 0.30
N GLY A 69 12.29 -11.90 -0.87
CA GLY A 69 11.96 -12.64 -2.09
C GLY A 69 10.82 -13.62 -1.83
N ASP A 70 11.05 -14.90 -2.09
CA ASP A 70 10.05 -15.96 -1.89
C ASP A 70 10.05 -16.58 -0.48
N ASN A 71 10.84 -16.05 0.44
CA ASN A 71 10.91 -16.52 1.82
C ASN A 71 10.10 -15.61 2.76
N GLY A 72 9.56 -16.19 3.82
CA GLY A 72 8.83 -15.44 4.83
C GLY A 72 8.90 -16.07 6.21
N LEU A 73 8.86 -15.26 7.25
CA LEU A 73 8.71 -15.70 8.63
C LEU A 73 7.62 -14.87 9.30
N VAL A 74 6.66 -15.53 9.92
CA VAL A 74 5.65 -14.89 10.77
C VAL A 74 5.85 -15.37 12.20
N VAL A 75 5.96 -14.44 13.14
CA VAL A 75 6.05 -14.71 14.58
C VAL A 75 4.83 -14.13 15.26
N PHE A 76 4.00 -14.98 15.87
CA PHE A 76 2.80 -14.55 16.58
C PHE A 76 3.16 -14.01 17.96
N THR A 77 2.63 -12.83 18.28
CA THR A 77 2.88 -12.09 19.52
C THR A 77 1.65 -11.97 20.40
N ASN A 78 0.46 -12.30 19.88
CA ASN A 78 -0.78 -12.28 20.65
C ASN A 78 -0.74 -13.33 21.75
N PRO A 79 -1.42 -13.10 22.90
CA PRO A 79 -1.32 -13.98 24.06
C PRO A 79 -1.62 -15.46 23.76
N ARG A 80 -2.63 -15.72 22.92
CA ARG A 80 -3.10 -17.08 22.61
C ARG A 80 -2.14 -17.89 21.75
N ASP A 81 -1.52 -17.25 20.77
CA ASP A 81 -0.64 -17.94 19.79
C ASP A 81 0.84 -17.59 20.05
N ARG A 82 1.16 -17.04 21.21
CA ARG A 82 2.48 -16.49 21.52
C ARG A 82 3.57 -17.52 21.28
N GLY A 83 4.52 -17.17 20.42
CA GLY A 83 5.67 -18.03 20.13
C GLY A 83 5.44 -19.05 19.02
N ALA A 84 4.21 -19.18 18.50
CA ALA A 84 3.98 -19.87 17.24
C ALA A 84 4.72 -19.14 16.10
N LYS A 85 5.34 -19.92 15.20
CA LYS A 85 6.15 -19.38 14.11
C LYS A 85 5.88 -20.14 12.82
N PHE A 86 5.59 -19.41 11.75
CA PHE A 86 5.41 -19.99 10.42
C PHE A 86 6.54 -19.51 9.53
N LEU A 87 7.30 -20.45 8.97
CA LEU A 87 8.44 -20.20 8.11
C LEU A 87 8.14 -20.74 6.71
N LYS A 88 8.06 -19.85 5.73
CA LYS A 88 8.02 -20.18 4.30
C LYS A 88 9.43 -20.16 3.73
N ARG A 89 9.81 -21.23 3.03
CA ARG A 89 11.07 -21.38 2.28
C ARG A 89 10.75 -21.92 0.89
N GLY A 90 10.80 -21.07 -0.14
CA GLY A 90 10.33 -21.50 -1.46
C GLY A 90 8.87 -21.97 -1.37
N ASP A 91 8.59 -23.14 -1.91
CA ASP A 91 7.25 -23.75 -1.86
C ASP A 91 6.91 -24.43 -0.52
N ASP A 92 7.86 -24.52 0.42
CA ASP A 92 7.67 -25.22 1.69
C ASP A 92 7.19 -24.29 2.81
N LEU A 93 6.22 -24.77 3.60
CA LEU A 93 5.72 -24.09 4.80
C LEU A 93 5.94 -24.94 6.05
N TRP A 94 6.72 -24.41 6.98
CA TRP A 94 7.02 -25.03 8.26
C TRP A 94 6.27 -24.31 9.38
N MET A 95 5.64 -25.07 10.26
CA MET A 95 4.90 -24.52 11.39
C MET A 95 5.51 -25.03 12.69
N PHE A 96 5.80 -24.11 13.60
CA PHE A 96 6.25 -24.39 14.95
C PHE A 96 5.19 -23.93 15.96
N PHE A 97 4.84 -24.80 16.89
CA PHE A 97 3.93 -24.54 17.99
C PHE A 97 4.65 -24.89 19.30
N PRO A 98 4.82 -23.94 20.24
CA PRO A 98 5.59 -24.16 21.46
C PRO A 98 4.94 -25.15 22.43
N ASP A 99 3.60 -25.25 22.42
CA ASP A 99 2.81 -26.06 23.35
C ASP A 99 2.25 -27.35 22.70
N ALA A 100 2.85 -27.81 21.60
CA ALA A 100 2.43 -29.03 20.88
C ALA A 100 2.88 -30.33 21.56
#